data_AF-A0A8C1IFK9-F1
#
_entry.id   AF-A0A8C1IFK9-F1
#
_cell.length_a   1.000
_cell.length_b   1.000
_cell.length_c   1.000
_cell.angle_alpha   90.00
_cell.angle_beta   90.00
_cell.angle_gamma   90.00
#
_symmetry.space_group_name_H-M   'P 1'
#
loop_
_entity.id
_entity.type
_entity.pdbx_description
1 polymer ?
#
loop_
_entity_poly.entity_id
_entity_poly.type
_entity_poly.pdbx_seq_one_letter_code
_entity_poly.pdbx_strand_id
1 'polypeptide(L)'
;MGLLVLTMNAMFNFTFSFIICLRVSEQVIVTAYLPVNKDGTPLPVPLHFSFLYRQQQLRLDATQIGKCIFLVVLCIFIAIFNPILLSRFVSHFSGGSDAENPEEEVSPRDMQQMNSKGSRDFCIKNIKLADFGRREIELAEDEMTALMALRKAAQGEKPLAGAKIVGCTHVTAQTAVLFETLVVLGAQCRWAACNIYSTQDEVAAALAEQAFPVFAWKGESEDDFWWCIDRCVNVEGWEPNMILDDGGDMTHWIYKKYPHLFKKVKGIVEESITGIHRLHHLSKAGKLCVPAINVNDSVTKQKFDNLYCCRESILDSLKKTADIMFGGKQVVVCGYGEVGKGCSAALKAMGSVVYVTEIDPICALQACMDGFRLTKLGDVVRQVDMVITCTGNKNVVVREHMDLMKNGCVVCNMGRSNTEIDVSSLRTPELVWQHVRAQVDHIIWPDGRRIVLLAEGRVLNLSSSTVPIYVLSITATTQALALIELFNAPEGRYKQDVYLLPKKLDEYVASLHLHTFDAHLTELTDEQAKYMGLSKNGPFKPSYYR
;
A
#
# COMPACT_ATOMS: atom_id res chain seq x y z
N MET A 1 -15.15 -7.04 27.74
CA MET A 1 -14.05 -6.09 28.00
C MET A 1 -13.77 -6.13 29.49
N GLY A 2 -12.57 -6.53 29.92
CA GLY A 2 -12.16 -6.40 31.31
C GLY A 2 -11.37 -5.10 31.47
N LEU A 3 -11.71 -4.28 32.46
CA LEU A 3 -10.98 -3.06 32.80
C LEU A 3 -10.48 -3.20 34.24
N LEU A 4 -9.17 -3.03 34.46
CA LEU A 4 -8.60 -2.94 35.80
C LEU A 4 -8.75 -1.48 36.27
N VAL A 5 -9.53 -1.22 37.31
CA VAL A 5 -9.74 0.12 37.84
C VAL A 5 -9.17 0.22 39.25
N LEU A 6 -8.24 1.15 39.46
CA LEU A 6 -7.69 1.51 40.76
C LEU A 6 -8.59 2.59 41.38
N THR A 7 -9.35 2.24 42.42
CA THR A 7 -10.12 3.21 43.19
C THR A 7 -9.48 3.46 44.55
N MET A 8 -9.09 4.70 44.81
CA MET A 8 -8.70 5.17 46.16
C MET A 8 -9.95 5.49 46.96
N ASN A 9 -10.06 4.94 48.18
CA ASN A 9 -11.07 5.36 49.14
C ASN A 9 -10.41 5.96 50.37
N ALA A 10 -11.01 7.02 50.91
CA ALA A 10 -10.48 7.84 52.00
C ALA A 10 -10.57 7.13 53.37
N MET A 11 -9.79 6.07 53.54
CA MET A 11 -9.30 5.55 54.82
C MET A 11 -8.32 4.41 54.50
N PHE A 12 -7.09 4.54 55.00
CA PHE A 12 -5.91 3.68 54.74
C PHE A 12 -6.23 2.18 54.46
N ASN A 13 -6.32 1.79 53.19
CA ASN A 13 -5.82 0.53 52.59
C ASN A 13 -6.19 0.46 51.08
N PHE A 14 -5.22 0.09 50.23
CA PHE A 14 -5.45 -0.11 48.78
C PHE A 14 -6.03 -1.51 48.53
N THR A 15 -7.25 -1.60 47.99
CA THR A 15 -7.88 -2.85 47.56
C THR A 15 -8.00 -2.86 46.03
N PHE A 16 -7.52 -3.93 45.37
CA PHE A 16 -7.65 -4.10 43.93
C PHE A 16 -8.99 -4.79 43.60
N SER A 17 -9.69 -4.33 42.57
CA SER A 17 -10.96 -4.92 42.14
C SER A 17 -10.93 -5.18 40.64
N PHE A 18 -11.26 -6.42 40.24
CA PHE A 18 -11.49 -6.76 38.84
C PHE A 18 -12.95 -6.46 38.49
N ILE A 19 -13.16 -5.66 37.45
CA ILE A 19 -14.49 -5.41 36.88
C ILE A 19 -14.59 -6.18 35.58
N ILE A 20 -15.46 -7.19 35.58
CA ILE A 20 -15.76 -7.98 34.37
C ILE A 20 -17.08 -7.47 33.81
N CYS A 21 -17.01 -6.79 32.66
CA CYS A 21 -18.18 -6.38 31.89
C CYS A 21 -18.38 -7.32 30.70
N LEU A 22 -19.44 -8.11 30.77
CA LEU A 22 -19.87 -9.02 29.71
C LEU A 22 -21.09 -8.42 29.00
N ARG A 23 -20.94 -8.17 27.70
CA ARG A 23 -22.03 -7.79 26.81
C ARG A 23 -22.69 -9.08 26.33
N VAL A 24 -23.88 -9.36 26.86
CA VAL A 24 -24.59 -10.64 26.60
C VAL A 24 -25.48 -10.51 25.35
N SER A 25 -25.95 -9.30 25.06
CA SER A 25 -26.63 -8.92 23.82
C SER A 25 -26.45 -7.43 23.56
N GLU A 26 -27.00 -6.88 22.48
CA GLU A 26 -26.94 -5.43 22.23
C GLU A 26 -27.53 -4.57 23.35
N GLN A 27 -28.39 -5.14 24.20
CA GLN A 27 -29.20 -4.42 25.19
C GLN A 27 -28.93 -4.78 26.66
N VAL A 28 -28.09 -5.79 26.96
CA VAL A 28 -27.82 -6.26 28.34
C VAL A 28 -26.32 -6.30 28.64
N ILE A 29 -25.92 -5.59 29.69
CA ILE A 29 -24.56 -5.60 30.24
C ILE A 29 -24.62 -6.10 31.69
N VAL A 30 -23.82 -7.13 31.99
CA VAL A 30 -23.65 -7.68 33.34
C VAL A 30 -22.30 -7.24 33.86
N THR A 31 -22.30 -6.64 35.07
CA THR A 31 -21.07 -6.22 35.76
C THR A 31 -20.92 -7.03 37.05
N ALA A 32 -19.76 -7.66 37.22
CA ALA A 32 -19.39 -8.38 38.44
C ALA A 32 -18.13 -7.75 39.04
N TYR A 33 -18.12 -7.63 40.36
CA TYR A 33 -17.00 -7.10 41.14
C TYR A 33 -16.33 -8.24 41.92
N LEU A 34 -15.04 -8.46 41.66
CA LEU A 34 -14.24 -9.43 42.41
C LEU A 34 -13.12 -8.70 43.18
N PRO A 35 -13.20 -8.64 44.52
CA PRO A 35 -12.12 -8.10 45.34
C PRO A 35 -10.96 -9.10 45.42
N VAL A 36 -9.75 -8.62 45.16
CA VAL A 36 -8.52 -9.41 45.19
C VAL A 36 -7.45 -8.75 46.07
N ASN A 37 -6.60 -9.58 46.68
CA ASN A 37 -5.40 -9.14 47.40
C ASN A 37 -4.38 -8.52 46.44
N LYS A 38 -3.37 -7.83 46.98
CA LYS A 38 -2.30 -7.19 46.18
C LYS A 38 -1.47 -8.19 45.34
N ASP A 39 -1.47 -9.46 45.72
CA ASP A 39 -0.81 -10.56 45.00
C ASP A 39 -1.72 -11.26 43.97
N GLY A 40 -2.95 -10.77 43.77
CA GLY A 40 -3.92 -11.31 42.82
C GLY A 40 -4.77 -12.47 43.36
N THR A 41 -4.63 -12.87 44.62
CA THR A 41 -5.45 -13.93 45.21
C THR A 41 -6.85 -13.44 45.61
N PRO A 42 -7.93 -14.22 45.38
CA PRO A 42 -9.31 -13.79 45.65
C PRO A 42 -9.64 -13.77 47.16
N LEU A 43 -10.36 -12.74 47.61
CA LEU A 43 -10.84 -12.62 49.00
C LEU A 43 -12.15 -13.41 49.21
N PRO A 44 -12.37 -14.03 50.38
CA PRO A 44 -13.58 -14.80 50.67
C PRO A 44 -14.72 -13.86 51.09
N VAL A 45 -15.32 -13.18 50.11
CA VAL A 45 -16.47 -12.27 50.29
C VAL A 45 -17.55 -12.55 49.24
N PRO A 46 -18.83 -12.27 49.52
CA PRO A 46 -19.92 -12.55 48.59
C PRO A 46 -19.80 -11.73 47.29
N LEU A 47 -20.00 -12.39 46.15
CA LEU A 47 -20.04 -11.75 44.83
C LEU A 47 -21.30 -10.89 44.67
N HIS A 48 -21.13 -9.62 44.34
CA HIS A 48 -22.22 -8.70 44.00
C HIS A 48 -22.36 -8.54 42.49
N PHE A 49 -23.58 -8.74 41.97
CA PHE A 49 -23.93 -8.58 40.56
C PHE A 49 -24.84 -7.36 40.36
N SER A 50 -24.60 -6.59 39.30
CA SER A 50 -25.47 -5.48 38.89
C SER A 50 -25.83 -5.61 37.41
N PHE A 51 -27.12 -5.42 37.09
CA PHE A 51 -27.67 -5.52 35.75
C PHE A 51 -28.14 -4.14 35.28
N LEU A 52 -27.64 -3.67 34.13
CA LEU A 52 -28.06 -2.42 33.51
C LEU A 52 -28.83 -2.72 32.21
N TYR A 53 -30.09 -2.26 32.15
CA TYR A 53 -30.98 -2.41 31.00
C TYR A 53 -31.21 -1.06 30.31
N ARG A 54 -31.10 -1.00 28.97
CA ARG A 54 -31.66 0.11 28.18
C ARG A 54 -33.15 -0.15 27.98
N GLN A 55 -33.98 0.88 28.21
CA GLN A 55 -35.44 0.80 28.18
C GLN A 55 -36.00 0.07 26.94
N GLN A 56 -36.49 -1.17 27.14
CA GLN A 56 -37.74 -1.74 26.61
C GLN A 56 -37.91 -3.16 27.19
N GLN A 57 -39.13 -3.48 27.61
CA GLN A 57 -39.48 -4.76 28.24
C GLN A 57 -39.29 -5.95 27.28
N LEU A 58 -38.24 -6.75 27.51
CA LEU A 58 -38.14 -8.11 26.99
C LEU A 58 -38.13 -9.08 28.17
N ARG A 59 -39.11 -9.99 28.23
CA ARG A 59 -39.15 -11.10 29.19
C ARG A 59 -38.17 -12.17 28.72
N LEU A 60 -37.05 -12.32 29.42
CA LEU A 60 -36.15 -13.47 29.27
C LEU A 60 -36.72 -14.65 30.07
N ASP A 61 -36.78 -15.83 29.45
CA ASP A 61 -37.24 -17.06 30.10
C ASP A 61 -36.13 -17.63 31.02
N ALA A 62 -36.52 -18.32 32.10
CA ALA A 62 -35.62 -18.77 33.18
C ALA A 62 -34.42 -19.60 32.68
N THR A 63 -34.60 -20.29 31.56
CA THR A 63 -33.58 -21.10 30.88
C THR A 63 -32.44 -20.27 30.29
N GLN A 64 -32.70 -19.04 29.83
CA GLN A 64 -31.66 -18.16 29.29
C GLN A 64 -30.87 -17.47 30.42
N ILE A 65 -31.54 -17.12 31.51
CA ILE A 65 -30.90 -16.59 32.72
C ILE A 65 -29.97 -17.66 33.33
N GLY A 66 -30.42 -18.91 33.40
CA GLY A 66 -29.59 -20.03 33.87
C GLY A 66 -28.33 -20.26 33.03
N LYS A 67 -28.43 -20.14 31.70
CA LYS A 67 -27.27 -20.26 30.80
C LYS A 67 -26.27 -19.10 30.96
N CYS A 68 -26.75 -17.89 31.19
CA CYS A 68 -25.89 -16.72 31.43
C CYS A 68 -25.15 -16.84 32.77
N ILE A 69 -25.84 -17.27 33.82
CA ILE A 69 -25.22 -17.51 35.14
C ILE A 69 -24.18 -18.64 35.03
N PHE A 70 -24.50 -19.72 34.31
CA PHE A 70 -23.56 -20.82 34.09
C PHE A 70 -22.30 -20.39 33.33
N LEU A 71 -22.42 -19.57 32.28
CA LEU A 71 -21.27 -19.05 31.54
C LEU A 71 -20.40 -18.15 32.41
N VAL A 72 -21.01 -17.28 33.23
CA VAL A 72 -20.28 -16.37 34.12
C VAL A 72 -19.54 -17.16 35.21
N VAL A 73 -20.19 -18.17 35.81
CA VAL A 73 -19.56 -19.06 36.78
C VAL A 73 -18.43 -19.87 36.15
N LEU A 74 -18.61 -20.36 34.91
CA LEU A 74 -17.57 -21.10 34.18
C LEU A 74 -16.37 -20.21 33.85
N CYS A 75 -16.57 -18.97 33.41
CA CYS A 75 -15.49 -18.02 33.16
C CYS A 75 -14.73 -17.64 34.44
N ILE A 76 -15.43 -17.49 35.57
CA ILE A 76 -14.81 -17.25 36.88
C ILE A 76 -14.03 -18.50 37.33
N PHE A 77 -14.57 -19.70 37.13
CA PHE A 77 -13.90 -20.96 37.47
C PHE A 77 -12.61 -21.16 36.66
N ILE A 78 -12.64 -20.85 35.35
CA ILE A 78 -11.47 -20.90 34.46
C ILE A 78 -10.42 -19.85 34.88
N ALA A 79 -10.86 -18.64 35.26
CA ALA A 79 -9.96 -17.58 35.70
C ALA A 79 -9.29 -17.88 37.06
N ILE A 80 -9.96 -18.61 37.96
CA ILE A 80 -9.42 -18.99 39.27
C ILE A 80 -8.48 -20.20 39.18
N PHE A 81 -8.78 -21.19 38.34
CA PHE A 81 -8.05 -22.47 38.34
C PHE A 81 -7.03 -22.68 37.23
N ASN A 82 -6.89 -21.77 36.25
CA ASN A 82 -5.91 -21.95 35.18
C ASN A 82 -5.25 -20.63 34.71
N PRO A 83 -4.23 -20.12 35.44
CA PRO A 83 -3.59 -18.82 35.15
C PRO A 83 -2.91 -18.75 33.77
N ILE A 84 -2.61 -19.90 33.17
CA ILE A 84 -1.87 -20.03 31.90
C ILE A 84 -2.77 -19.76 30.68
N LEU A 85 -4.09 -19.96 30.78
CA LEU A 85 -5.00 -19.64 29.68
C LEU A 85 -5.30 -18.13 29.57
N LEU A 86 -5.26 -17.41 30.69
CA LEU A 86 -5.55 -15.97 30.72
C LEU A 86 -4.47 -15.15 30.00
N SER A 87 -3.20 -15.54 30.09
CA SER A 87 -2.10 -14.86 29.38
C SER A 87 -2.18 -15.03 27.86
N ARG A 88 -2.73 -16.15 27.38
CA ARG A 88 -2.95 -16.41 25.94
C ARG A 88 -4.22 -15.76 25.37
N PHE A 89 -5.21 -15.47 26.21
CA PHE A 89 -6.44 -14.80 25.77
C PHE A 89 -6.29 -13.27 25.72
N VAL A 90 -5.48 -12.68 26.60
CA VAL A 90 -5.22 -11.22 26.62
C VAL A 90 -4.32 -10.77 25.46
N SER A 91 -3.42 -11.65 24.97
CA SER A 91 -2.57 -11.38 23.82
C SER A 91 -3.31 -11.42 22.46
N HIS A 92 -4.57 -11.87 22.43
CA HIS A 92 -5.37 -11.93 21.20
C HIS A 92 -6.38 -10.78 21.02
N PHE A 93 -6.51 -9.87 21.99
CA PHE A 93 -7.50 -8.78 21.95
C PHE A 93 -6.96 -7.38 22.29
N SER A 94 -5.65 -7.23 22.49
CA SER A 94 -4.99 -5.93 22.64
C SER A 94 -4.25 -5.58 21.35
N GLY A 95 -4.99 -5.03 20.38
CA GLY A 95 -4.39 -4.25 19.32
C GLY A 95 -3.86 -2.94 19.90
N GLY A 96 -2.55 -2.71 19.76
CA GLY A 96 -1.90 -1.42 20.04
C GLY A 96 -0.96 -1.42 21.23
N SER A 97 0.26 -1.91 21.01
CA SER A 97 1.52 -1.20 21.34
C SER A 97 2.68 -2.13 20.98
N ASP A 98 3.37 -1.83 19.88
CA ASP A 98 4.73 -2.32 19.64
C ASP A 98 5.62 -1.71 20.72
N ALA A 99 5.73 -2.42 21.84
CA ALA A 99 6.86 -2.26 22.74
C ALA A 99 7.97 -3.14 22.15
N GLU A 100 8.90 -2.50 21.43
CA GLU A 100 10.12 -3.13 20.93
C GLU A 100 10.86 -3.79 22.10
N ASN A 101 10.79 -5.11 22.14
CA ASN A 101 11.71 -5.92 22.90
C ASN A 101 12.83 -6.29 21.91
N PRO A 102 14.08 -5.85 22.13
CA PRO A 102 15.18 -6.15 21.21
C PRO A 102 15.66 -7.59 21.48
N GLU A 103 14.83 -8.57 21.18
CA GLU A 103 15.35 -9.87 20.80
C GLU A 103 15.92 -9.68 19.40
N GLU A 104 17.21 -9.98 19.19
CA GLU A 104 17.85 -9.96 17.87
C GLU A 104 16.97 -10.77 16.90
N GLU A 105 16.17 -10.07 16.09
CA GLU A 105 15.30 -10.70 15.11
C GLU A 105 16.20 -11.45 14.13
N VAL A 106 16.21 -12.78 14.23
CA VAL A 106 16.96 -13.64 13.33
C VAL A 106 16.52 -13.30 11.90
N SER A 107 17.48 -13.06 11.01
CA SER A 107 17.16 -12.74 9.61
C SER A 107 16.37 -13.90 8.99
N PRO A 108 15.32 -13.63 8.20
CA PRO A 108 14.62 -14.66 7.44
C PRO A 108 15.53 -15.57 6.60
N ARG A 109 16.70 -15.07 6.20
CA ARG A 109 17.73 -15.84 5.48
C ARG A 109 18.33 -16.99 6.29
N ASP A 110 18.43 -16.81 7.60
CA ASP A 110 19.01 -17.78 8.51
C ASP A 110 17.95 -18.79 9.02
N MET A 111 16.68 -18.54 8.71
CA MET A 111 15.57 -19.42 9.05
C MET A 111 15.35 -20.48 7.96
N GLN A 112 15.51 -21.75 8.31
CA GLN A 112 15.10 -22.85 7.43
C GLN A 112 13.59 -23.08 7.53
N GLN A 113 12.84 -22.53 6.59
CA GLN A 113 11.40 -22.74 6.45
C GLN A 113 11.10 -23.73 5.31
N MET A 114 9.95 -24.39 5.41
CA MET A 114 9.48 -25.35 4.43
C MET A 114 7.96 -25.28 4.38
N ASN A 115 7.37 -25.29 3.19
CA ASN A 115 5.91 -25.31 3.04
C ASN A 115 5.34 -26.72 3.25
N SER A 116 3.99 -26.86 3.26
CA SER A 116 3.35 -28.17 3.46
C SER A 116 3.70 -29.21 2.39
N LYS A 117 4.14 -28.77 1.20
CA LYS A 117 4.55 -29.62 0.07
C LYS A 117 6.04 -30.00 0.11
N GLY A 118 6.79 -29.56 1.13
CA GLY A 118 8.22 -29.87 1.27
C GLY A 118 9.17 -28.98 0.46
N SER A 119 8.67 -27.95 -0.23
CA SER A 119 9.50 -27.00 -0.96
C SER A 119 10.19 -26.03 0.00
N ARG A 120 11.41 -25.62 -0.36
CA ARG A 120 12.23 -24.63 0.35
C ARG A 120 12.70 -23.51 -0.59
N ASP A 121 12.15 -23.45 -1.81
CA ASP A 121 12.56 -22.48 -2.83
C ASP A 121 11.86 -21.13 -2.63
N PHE A 122 12.03 -20.53 -1.45
CA PHE A 122 11.49 -19.22 -1.08
C PHE A 122 12.25 -18.67 0.15
N CYS A 123 12.12 -17.38 0.44
CA CYS A 123 12.61 -16.78 1.68
C CYS A 123 11.64 -15.66 2.11
N ILE A 124 11.00 -15.83 3.26
CA ILE A 124 9.91 -14.99 3.76
C ILE A 124 10.01 -14.87 5.28
N LYS A 125 9.30 -13.93 5.90
CA LYS A 125 9.31 -13.75 7.36
C LYS A 125 8.80 -14.99 8.12
N ASN A 126 7.62 -15.49 7.80
CA ASN A 126 6.99 -16.59 8.55
C ASN A 126 5.90 -17.33 7.74
N ILE A 127 6.19 -18.57 7.34
CA ILE A 127 5.27 -19.42 6.56
C ILE A 127 3.94 -19.70 7.26
N LYS A 128 3.88 -19.61 8.60
CA LYS A 128 2.64 -19.86 9.36
C LYS A 128 1.57 -18.79 9.15
N LEU A 129 1.90 -17.68 8.50
CA LEU A 129 0.94 -16.62 8.16
C LEU A 129 0.13 -16.93 6.90
N ALA A 130 0.40 -18.05 6.20
CA ALA A 130 -0.19 -18.36 4.91
C ALA A 130 -1.73 -18.37 4.89
N ASP A 131 -2.39 -18.92 5.91
CA ASP A 131 -3.87 -18.95 5.99
C ASP A 131 -4.47 -17.55 6.17
N PHE A 132 -3.74 -16.63 6.81
CA PHE A 132 -4.16 -15.25 6.90
C PHE A 132 -3.96 -14.53 5.57
N GLY A 133 -2.78 -14.66 4.96
CA GLY A 133 -2.51 -14.07 3.65
C GLY A 133 -3.43 -14.60 2.55
N ARG A 134 -3.84 -15.87 2.59
CA ARG A 134 -4.80 -16.42 1.63
C ARG A 134 -6.14 -15.68 1.68
N ARG A 135 -6.62 -15.34 2.87
CA ARG A 135 -7.86 -14.56 3.05
C ARG A 135 -7.71 -13.12 2.54
N GLU A 136 -6.54 -12.51 2.73
CA GLU A 136 -6.26 -11.19 2.15
C GLU A 136 -6.22 -11.22 0.61
N ILE A 137 -5.67 -12.29 0.03
CA ILE A 137 -5.67 -12.50 -1.43
C ILE A 137 -7.11 -12.69 -1.93
N GLU A 138 -7.92 -13.52 -1.29
CA GLU A 138 -9.33 -13.74 -1.65
C GLU A 138 -10.14 -12.44 -1.61
N LEU A 139 -9.94 -11.61 -0.57
CA LEU A 139 -10.56 -10.28 -0.50
C LEU A 139 -10.12 -9.37 -1.66
N ALA A 140 -8.84 -9.44 -2.05
CA ALA A 140 -8.36 -8.69 -3.21
C ALA A 140 -8.94 -9.22 -4.53
N GLU A 141 -9.15 -10.54 -4.68
CA GLU A 141 -9.77 -11.13 -5.87
C GLU A 141 -11.19 -10.60 -6.10
N ASP A 142 -11.98 -10.47 -5.02
CA ASP A 142 -13.35 -9.96 -5.07
C ASP A 142 -13.42 -8.52 -5.62
N GLU A 143 -12.45 -7.68 -5.29
CA GLU A 143 -12.38 -6.28 -5.73
C GLU A 143 -11.60 -6.10 -7.06
N MET A 144 -10.76 -7.07 -7.45
CA MET A 144 -10.00 -7.06 -8.71
C MET A 144 -10.75 -7.76 -9.86
N THR A 145 -12.05 -7.51 -9.95
CA THR A 145 -12.99 -8.15 -10.88
C THR A 145 -12.53 -8.15 -12.34
N ALA A 146 -11.90 -7.07 -12.82
CA ALA A 146 -11.40 -6.97 -14.18
C ALA A 146 -10.23 -7.92 -14.48
N LEU A 147 -9.28 -8.04 -13.54
CA LEU A 147 -8.18 -8.98 -13.65
C LEU A 147 -8.70 -10.43 -13.57
N MET A 148 -9.72 -10.68 -12.74
CA MET A 148 -10.39 -11.99 -12.67
C MET A 148 -11.14 -12.32 -13.96
N ALA A 149 -11.77 -11.34 -14.59
CA ALA A 149 -12.39 -11.50 -15.90
C ALA A 149 -11.34 -11.82 -16.98
N LEU A 150 -10.19 -11.13 -16.99
CA LEU A 150 -9.07 -11.45 -17.89
C LEU A 150 -8.56 -12.88 -17.65
N ARG A 151 -8.32 -13.25 -16.39
CA ARG A 151 -7.91 -14.60 -15.99
C ARG A 151 -8.88 -15.65 -16.54
N LYS A 152 -10.18 -15.45 -16.32
CA LYS A 152 -11.24 -16.37 -16.78
C LYS A 152 -11.31 -16.48 -18.30
N ALA A 153 -11.16 -15.36 -19.01
CA ALA A 153 -11.24 -15.31 -20.47
C ALA A 153 -10.04 -16.00 -21.14
N ALA A 154 -8.83 -15.84 -20.59
CA ALA A 154 -7.60 -16.28 -21.24
C ALA A 154 -7.01 -17.60 -20.70
N GLN A 155 -7.50 -18.14 -19.57
CA GLN A 155 -6.96 -19.36 -18.95
C GLN A 155 -6.98 -20.60 -19.87
N GLY A 156 -7.95 -20.71 -20.78
CA GLY A 156 -8.09 -21.88 -21.66
C GLY A 156 -6.98 -21.96 -22.70
N GLU A 157 -6.52 -20.81 -23.19
CA GLU A 157 -5.49 -20.70 -24.23
C GLU A 157 -4.06 -20.73 -23.66
N LYS A 158 -3.91 -20.43 -22.36
CA LYS A 158 -2.62 -20.29 -21.67
C LYS A 158 -1.61 -19.45 -22.48
N PRO A 159 -1.91 -18.17 -22.74
CA PRO A 159 -1.10 -17.32 -23.63
C PRO A 159 0.32 -17.05 -23.12
N LEU A 160 0.64 -17.39 -21.87
CA LEU A 160 1.98 -17.28 -21.29
C LEU A 160 2.65 -18.65 -21.12
N ALA A 161 2.16 -19.71 -21.76
CA ALA A 161 2.79 -21.03 -21.73
C ALA A 161 4.25 -20.94 -22.21
N GLY A 162 5.19 -21.25 -21.31
CA GLY A 162 6.64 -21.15 -21.56
C GLY A 162 7.27 -19.80 -21.21
N ALA A 163 6.49 -18.82 -20.78
CA ALA A 163 7.01 -17.60 -20.17
C ALA A 163 7.65 -17.95 -18.81
N LYS A 164 8.84 -17.42 -18.58
CA LYS A 164 9.62 -17.51 -17.35
C LYS A 164 9.85 -16.08 -16.86
N ILE A 165 8.97 -15.64 -15.98
CA ILE A 165 8.85 -14.24 -15.55
C ILE A 165 9.59 -14.07 -14.23
N VAL A 166 10.52 -13.12 -14.17
CA VAL A 166 10.99 -12.55 -12.91
C VAL A 166 10.24 -11.26 -12.64
N GLY A 167 9.64 -11.15 -11.46
CA GLY A 167 8.93 -9.97 -11.00
C GLY A 167 9.71 -9.27 -9.89
N CYS A 168 9.76 -7.94 -9.96
CA CYS A 168 10.21 -7.07 -8.88
C CYS A 168 9.22 -5.93 -8.71
N THR A 169 8.27 -6.12 -7.81
CA THR A 169 7.19 -5.18 -7.50
C THR A 169 6.90 -5.23 -6.01
N HIS A 170 6.02 -4.38 -5.49
CA HIS A 170 5.54 -4.51 -4.12
C HIS A 170 4.87 -5.88 -3.91
N VAL A 171 5.21 -6.60 -2.82
CA VAL A 171 4.60 -7.91 -2.51
C VAL A 171 3.39 -7.69 -1.61
N THR A 172 2.23 -7.48 -2.23
CA THR A 172 0.94 -7.24 -1.57
C THR A 172 -0.11 -8.23 -2.08
N ALA A 173 -1.28 -8.28 -1.42
CA ALA A 173 -2.40 -9.12 -1.82
C ALA A 173 -2.76 -8.94 -3.31
N GLN A 174 -2.74 -7.70 -3.82
CA GLN A 174 -3.07 -7.39 -5.22
C GLN A 174 -2.00 -7.91 -6.19
N THR A 175 -0.71 -7.81 -5.82
CA THR A 175 0.37 -8.42 -6.58
C THR A 175 0.27 -9.94 -6.56
N ALA A 176 -0.16 -10.56 -5.46
CA ALA A 176 -0.40 -11.99 -5.42
C ALA A 176 -1.52 -12.42 -6.38
N VAL A 177 -2.59 -11.62 -6.51
CA VAL A 177 -3.65 -11.84 -7.51
C VAL A 177 -3.10 -11.73 -8.94
N LEU A 178 -2.22 -10.77 -9.22
CA LEU A 178 -1.49 -10.69 -10.50
C LEU A 178 -0.62 -11.92 -10.73
N PHE A 179 0.22 -12.28 -9.77
CA PHE A 179 1.11 -13.43 -9.82
C PHE A 179 0.33 -14.71 -10.15
N GLU A 180 -0.73 -15.00 -9.40
CA GLU A 180 -1.56 -16.19 -9.60
C GLU A 180 -2.28 -16.14 -10.96
N THR A 181 -2.65 -14.95 -11.44
CA THR A 181 -3.16 -14.78 -12.81
C THR A 181 -2.12 -15.17 -13.84
N LEU A 182 -0.89 -14.68 -13.75
CA LEU A 182 0.18 -15.02 -14.70
C LEU A 182 0.46 -16.53 -14.73
N VAL A 183 0.46 -17.18 -13.56
CA VAL A 183 0.61 -18.64 -13.44
C VAL A 183 -0.55 -19.38 -14.09
N VAL A 184 -1.80 -18.97 -13.85
CA VAL A 184 -3.00 -19.55 -14.48
C VAL A 184 -2.94 -19.40 -16.01
N LEU A 185 -2.41 -18.29 -16.51
CA LEU A 185 -2.19 -18.04 -17.93
C LEU A 185 -0.99 -18.82 -18.52
N GLY A 186 -0.28 -19.61 -17.72
CA GLY A 186 0.74 -20.57 -18.17
C GLY A 186 2.19 -20.19 -17.87
N ALA A 187 2.43 -19.05 -17.21
CA ALA A 187 3.78 -18.61 -16.87
C ALA A 187 4.38 -19.39 -15.68
N GLN A 188 5.71 -19.49 -15.66
CA GLN A 188 6.48 -19.77 -14.45
C GLN A 188 6.98 -18.44 -13.89
N CYS A 189 6.72 -18.16 -12.62
CA CYS A 189 7.03 -16.87 -12.01
C CYS A 189 7.95 -17.02 -10.80
N ARG A 190 8.82 -16.03 -10.59
CA ARG A 190 9.65 -15.85 -9.38
C ARG A 190 9.64 -14.39 -8.99
N TRP A 191 9.58 -14.09 -7.70
CA TRP A 191 9.27 -12.72 -7.24
C TRP A 191 10.15 -12.23 -6.11
N ALA A 192 10.60 -10.98 -6.23
CA ALA A 192 11.21 -10.19 -5.17
C ALA A 192 10.43 -8.89 -4.95
N ALA A 193 10.59 -8.28 -3.78
CA ALA A 193 10.05 -6.95 -3.52
C ALA A 193 10.84 -5.87 -4.30
N CYS A 194 10.18 -4.78 -4.71
CA CYS A 194 10.85 -3.56 -5.22
C CYS A 194 11.13 -2.53 -4.11
N ASN A 195 10.66 -2.79 -2.89
CA ASN A 195 10.86 -1.89 -1.75
C ASN A 195 10.90 -2.66 -0.42
N ILE A 196 11.95 -2.40 0.36
CA ILE A 196 12.28 -3.07 1.62
C ILE A 196 11.20 -3.02 2.71
N TYR A 197 10.23 -2.12 2.63
CA TYR A 197 9.17 -1.96 3.64
C TYR A 197 7.78 -2.35 3.14
N SER A 198 7.64 -2.65 1.86
CA SER A 198 6.34 -2.80 1.21
C SER A 198 5.72 -4.18 1.27
N THR A 199 6.51 -5.19 1.64
CA THR A 199 6.06 -6.58 1.71
C THR A 199 5.01 -6.76 2.79
N GLN A 200 3.88 -7.37 2.42
CA GLN A 200 2.91 -7.96 3.33
C GLN A 200 3.34 -9.40 3.62
N ASP A 201 3.92 -9.63 4.80
CA ASP A 201 4.57 -10.91 5.14
C ASP A 201 3.60 -12.09 5.08
N GLU A 202 2.34 -11.88 5.45
CA GLU A 202 1.27 -12.86 5.32
C GLU A 202 0.99 -13.25 3.88
N VAL A 203 1.03 -12.30 2.95
CA VAL A 203 0.81 -12.54 1.52
C VAL A 203 2.00 -13.29 0.92
N ALA A 204 3.22 -12.87 1.26
CA ALA A 204 4.43 -13.62 0.89
C ALA A 204 4.37 -15.07 1.39
N ALA A 205 3.87 -15.30 2.61
CA ALA A 205 3.62 -16.64 3.14
C ALA A 205 2.58 -17.43 2.33
N ALA A 206 1.47 -16.80 1.95
CA ALA A 206 0.42 -17.45 1.16
C ALA A 206 0.88 -17.86 -0.25
N LEU A 207 1.77 -17.08 -0.87
CA LEU A 207 2.41 -17.43 -2.14
C LEU A 207 3.42 -18.58 -1.96
N ALA A 208 4.30 -18.49 -0.96
CA ALA A 208 5.30 -19.52 -0.66
C ALA A 208 4.65 -20.88 -0.33
N GLU A 209 3.51 -20.88 0.38
CA GLU A 209 2.76 -22.08 0.71
C GLU A 209 2.22 -22.79 -0.54
N GLN A 210 1.91 -22.05 -1.60
CA GLN A 210 1.56 -22.62 -2.91
C GLN A 210 2.75 -23.18 -3.69
N ALA A 211 3.96 -23.13 -3.11
CA ALA A 211 5.24 -23.46 -3.73
C ALA A 211 5.67 -22.49 -4.82
N PHE A 212 5.25 -21.23 -4.72
CA PHE A 212 5.76 -20.17 -5.57
C PHE A 212 7.07 -19.59 -5.03
N PRO A 213 8.11 -19.42 -5.88
CA PRO A 213 9.37 -18.83 -5.44
C PRO A 213 9.25 -17.33 -5.16
N VAL A 214 9.08 -16.97 -3.90
CA VAL A 214 9.01 -15.59 -3.41
C VAL A 214 10.14 -15.35 -2.42
N PHE A 215 10.90 -14.29 -2.64
CA PHE A 215 12.02 -13.86 -1.80
C PHE A 215 11.74 -12.42 -1.38
N ALA A 216 11.01 -12.26 -0.28
CA ALA A 216 10.57 -10.94 0.19
C ALA A 216 10.11 -11.00 1.65
N TRP A 217 10.44 -9.97 2.44
CA TRP A 217 9.84 -9.73 3.76
C TRP A 217 9.84 -8.24 4.09
N LYS A 218 9.06 -7.85 5.10
CA LYS A 218 9.04 -6.46 5.56
C LYS A 218 10.28 -6.15 6.41
N GLY A 219 10.93 -5.04 6.13
CA GLY A 219 12.12 -4.59 6.86
C GLY A 219 13.43 -5.23 6.36
N GLU A 220 13.53 -5.50 5.07
CA GLU A 220 14.79 -5.92 4.44
C GLU A 220 15.90 -4.86 4.66
N SER A 221 17.13 -5.31 4.89
CA SER A 221 18.30 -4.44 4.69
C SER A 221 18.59 -4.26 3.20
N GLU A 222 19.45 -3.29 2.85
CA GLU A 222 19.90 -3.11 1.46
C GLU A 222 20.59 -4.38 0.91
N ASP A 223 21.36 -5.08 1.74
CA ASP A 223 21.99 -6.34 1.35
C ASP A 223 20.94 -7.44 1.15
N ASP A 224 19.90 -7.48 1.98
CA ASP A 224 18.73 -8.36 1.84
C ASP A 224 18.03 -8.20 0.51
N PHE A 225 17.69 -6.96 0.17
CA PHE A 225 17.02 -6.56 -1.05
C PHE A 225 17.71 -7.10 -2.32
N TRP A 226 19.01 -6.83 -2.46
CA TRP A 226 19.76 -7.24 -3.66
C TRP A 226 19.91 -8.75 -3.80
N TRP A 227 20.01 -9.46 -2.69
CA TRP A 227 20.03 -10.92 -2.71
C TRP A 227 18.67 -11.50 -3.06
N CYS A 228 17.55 -10.94 -2.58
CA CYS A 228 16.22 -11.38 -2.96
C CYS A 228 16.04 -11.32 -4.49
N ILE A 229 16.47 -10.21 -5.11
CA ILE A 229 16.54 -10.07 -6.57
C ILE A 229 17.44 -11.15 -7.19
N ASP A 230 18.64 -11.36 -6.64
CA ASP A 230 19.58 -12.38 -7.15
C ASP A 230 18.99 -13.79 -7.12
N ARG A 231 18.31 -14.17 -6.02
CA ARG A 231 17.65 -15.47 -5.84
C ARG A 231 16.52 -15.72 -6.83
N CYS A 232 15.87 -14.67 -7.32
CA CYS A 232 14.86 -14.79 -8.36
C CYS A 232 15.47 -15.08 -9.75
N VAL A 233 16.68 -14.58 -10.01
CA VAL A 233 17.32 -14.65 -11.33
C VAL A 233 18.26 -15.85 -11.45
N ASN A 234 19.09 -16.07 -10.44
CA ASN A 234 20.24 -16.96 -10.48
C ASN A 234 19.91 -18.33 -9.91
N VAL A 235 19.24 -19.16 -10.71
CA VAL A 235 18.86 -20.52 -10.30
C VAL A 235 19.19 -21.55 -11.37
N GLU A 236 19.75 -22.66 -10.92
CA GLU A 236 20.13 -23.77 -11.77
C GLU A 236 18.92 -24.35 -12.52
N GLY A 237 19.06 -24.53 -13.83
CA GLY A 237 17.99 -25.07 -14.69
C GLY A 237 16.85 -24.10 -15.01
N TRP A 238 16.88 -22.85 -14.53
CA TRP A 238 15.84 -21.86 -14.79
C TRP A 238 16.42 -20.50 -15.19
N GLU A 239 16.27 -20.13 -16.46
CA GLU A 239 16.64 -18.79 -16.96
C GLU A 239 15.37 -17.97 -17.27
N PRO A 240 15.26 -16.73 -16.77
CA PRO A 240 14.13 -15.86 -17.11
C PRO A 240 14.16 -15.46 -18.58
N ASN A 241 12.98 -15.36 -19.19
CA ASN A 241 12.80 -14.83 -20.54
C ASN A 241 11.86 -13.62 -20.59
N MET A 242 11.30 -13.18 -19.46
CA MET A 242 10.46 -11.99 -19.33
C MET A 242 10.76 -11.30 -18.00
N ILE A 243 10.67 -9.97 -17.97
CA ILE A 243 10.85 -9.17 -16.76
C ILE A 243 9.58 -8.33 -16.53
N LEU A 244 9.05 -8.35 -15.31
CA LEU A 244 8.09 -7.37 -14.82
C LEU A 244 8.76 -6.57 -13.68
N ASP A 245 8.85 -5.26 -13.82
CA ASP A 245 9.67 -4.42 -12.95
C ASP A 245 8.92 -3.14 -12.54
N ASP A 246 9.16 -2.70 -11.31
CA ASP A 246 8.66 -1.45 -10.74
C ASP A 246 9.84 -0.72 -10.06
N GLY A 247 10.54 0.11 -10.84
CA GLY A 247 11.72 0.86 -10.39
C GLY A 247 12.97 0.62 -11.24
N GLY A 248 12.99 -0.49 -11.99
CA GLY A 248 14.05 -0.86 -12.91
C GLY A 248 15.23 -1.58 -12.25
N ASP A 249 15.10 -2.03 -10.99
CA ASP A 249 16.21 -2.63 -10.24
C ASP A 249 16.46 -4.08 -10.65
N MET A 250 15.41 -4.86 -10.93
CA MET A 250 15.56 -6.22 -11.50
C MET A 250 16.21 -6.15 -12.89
N THR A 251 15.71 -5.24 -13.74
CA THR A 251 16.26 -4.95 -15.06
C THR A 251 17.73 -4.57 -14.95
N HIS A 252 18.08 -3.66 -14.03
CA HIS A 252 19.45 -3.22 -13.81
C HIS A 252 20.35 -4.37 -13.35
N TRP A 253 19.87 -5.19 -12.41
CA TRP A 253 20.62 -6.31 -11.87
C TRP A 253 20.95 -7.34 -12.94
N ILE A 254 19.97 -7.76 -13.73
CA ILE A 254 20.17 -8.71 -14.83
C ILE A 254 21.09 -8.11 -15.90
N TYR A 255 20.89 -6.84 -16.27
CA TYR A 255 21.74 -6.15 -17.23
C TYR A 255 23.21 -6.10 -16.80
N LYS A 256 23.48 -5.84 -15.51
CA LYS A 256 24.84 -5.68 -14.98
C LYS A 256 25.52 -7.00 -14.63
N LYS A 257 24.85 -7.87 -13.88
CA LYS A 257 25.44 -9.11 -13.36
C LYS A 257 25.29 -10.29 -14.32
N TYR A 258 24.21 -10.33 -15.09
CA TYR A 258 23.87 -11.44 -15.97
C TYR A 258 23.66 -11.01 -17.44
N PRO A 259 24.65 -10.35 -18.08
CA PRO A 259 24.49 -9.79 -19.43
C PRO A 259 24.19 -10.87 -20.49
N HIS A 260 24.57 -12.13 -20.24
CA HIS A 260 24.24 -13.26 -21.10
C HIS A 260 22.75 -13.64 -21.01
N LEU A 261 22.15 -13.57 -19.81
CA LEU A 261 20.70 -13.76 -19.62
C LEU A 261 19.92 -12.58 -20.17
N PHE A 262 20.40 -11.35 -19.93
CA PHE A 262 19.73 -10.13 -20.41
C PHE A 262 19.47 -10.17 -21.92
N LYS A 263 20.41 -10.68 -22.72
CA LYS A 263 20.26 -10.83 -24.18
C LYS A 263 19.22 -11.89 -24.61
N LYS A 264 18.86 -12.82 -23.71
CA LYS A 264 17.85 -13.87 -23.96
C LYS A 264 16.45 -13.46 -23.52
N VAL A 265 16.31 -12.37 -22.76
CA VAL A 265 15.01 -11.84 -22.35
C VAL A 265 14.24 -11.37 -23.59
N LYS A 266 13.01 -11.85 -23.72
CA LYS A 266 12.10 -11.49 -24.82
C LYS A 266 11.47 -10.12 -24.64
N GLY A 267 11.28 -9.66 -23.40
CA GLY A 267 10.68 -8.37 -23.13
C GLY A 267 10.68 -7.95 -21.67
N ILE A 268 10.62 -6.64 -21.46
CA ILE A 268 10.52 -5.97 -20.16
C ILE A 268 9.19 -5.23 -20.09
N VAL A 269 8.46 -5.36 -18.98
CA VAL A 269 7.31 -4.52 -18.66
C VAL A 269 7.66 -3.69 -17.43
N GLU A 270 7.62 -2.37 -17.54
CA GLU A 270 8.04 -1.46 -16.47
C GLU A 270 6.91 -0.50 -16.05
N GLU A 271 6.67 -0.45 -14.74
CA GLU A 271 5.56 0.28 -14.11
C GLU A 271 5.87 1.73 -13.73
N SER A 272 7.12 2.05 -13.40
CA SER A 272 7.48 3.31 -12.75
C SER A 272 8.10 4.31 -13.72
N ILE A 273 7.83 5.62 -13.56
CA ILE A 273 8.55 6.62 -14.39
C ILE A 273 10.09 6.56 -14.18
N THR A 274 10.59 6.06 -13.06
CA THR A 274 12.04 5.98 -12.78
C THR A 274 12.68 4.87 -13.61
N GLY A 275 12.07 3.69 -13.61
CA GLY A 275 12.50 2.58 -14.44
C GLY A 275 12.35 2.89 -15.94
N ILE A 276 11.25 3.55 -16.34
CA ILE A 276 11.07 4.02 -17.73
C ILE A 276 12.15 5.01 -18.14
N HIS A 277 12.49 5.97 -17.28
CA HIS A 277 13.57 6.91 -17.54
C HIS A 277 14.92 6.20 -17.71
N ARG A 278 15.22 5.21 -16.85
CA ARG A 278 16.41 4.34 -16.96
C ARG A 278 16.42 3.56 -18.29
N LEU A 279 15.29 3.01 -18.71
CA LEU A 279 15.14 2.29 -19.98
C LEU A 279 15.35 3.21 -21.19
N HIS A 280 14.80 4.42 -21.17
CA HIS A 280 15.06 5.41 -22.23
C HIS A 280 16.53 5.84 -22.29
N HIS A 281 17.22 5.94 -21.15
CA HIS A 281 18.67 6.17 -21.13
C HIS A 281 19.44 5.02 -21.78
N LEU A 282 19.07 3.77 -21.49
CA LEU A 282 19.67 2.60 -22.13
C LEU A 282 19.39 2.56 -23.64
N SER A 283 18.16 2.87 -24.06
CA SER A 283 17.77 2.94 -25.48
C SER A 283 18.57 4.02 -26.22
N LYS A 284 18.57 5.28 -25.72
CA LYS A 284 19.34 6.39 -26.31
C LYS A 284 20.84 6.12 -26.37
N ALA A 285 21.38 5.35 -25.42
CA ALA A 285 22.78 4.96 -25.41
C ALA A 285 23.10 3.75 -26.30
N GLY A 286 22.13 3.15 -26.99
CA GLY A 286 22.29 1.93 -27.78
C GLY A 286 22.64 0.70 -26.95
N LYS A 287 22.29 0.70 -25.65
CA LYS A 287 22.62 -0.35 -24.67
C LYS A 287 21.44 -1.24 -24.32
N LEU A 288 20.22 -0.81 -24.59
CA LEU A 288 19.02 -1.63 -24.43
C LEU A 288 18.97 -2.62 -25.60
N CYS A 289 19.16 -3.92 -25.34
CA CYS A 289 19.16 -4.95 -26.37
C CYS A 289 17.89 -5.80 -26.41
N VAL A 290 16.89 -5.46 -25.59
CA VAL A 290 15.59 -6.14 -25.47
C VAL A 290 14.45 -5.12 -25.52
N PRO A 291 13.29 -5.46 -26.08
CA PRO A 291 12.14 -4.56 -26.10
C PRO A 291 11.61 -4.32 -24.69
N ALA A 292 11.13 -3.10 -24.43
CA ALA A 292 10.40 -2.79 -23.21
C ALA A 292 9.03 -2.18 -23.52
N ILE A 293 8.00 -2.53 -22.76
CA ILE A 293 6.71 -1.80 -22.74
C ILE A 293 6.67 -0.93 -21.49
N ASN A 294 6.45 0.35 -21.74
CA ASN A 294 6.10 1.37 -20.77
C ASN A 294 4.62 1.25 -20.43
N VAL A 295 4.30 0.64 -19.29
CA VAL A 295 2.91 0.60 -18.79
C VAL A 295 2.58 1.81 -17.93
N ASN A 296 3.59 2.50 -17.37
CA ASN A 296 3.39 3.75 -16.63
C ASN A 296 2.59 4.77 -17.44
N ASP A 297 2.91 4.91 -18.72
CA ASP A 297 2.31 5.89 -19.62
C ASP A 297 1.07 5.35 -20.37
N SER A 298 0.53 4.21 -19.95
CA SER A 298 -0.82 3.82 -20.35
C SER A 298 -1.83 4.83 -19.81
N VAL A 299 -2.83 5.21 -20.61
CA VAL A 299 -3.78 6.26 -20.20
C VAL A 299 -4.58 5.83 -18.98
N THR A 300 -4.99 4.57 -18.93
CA THR A 300 -5.67 3.99 -17.76
C THR A 300 -4.78 4.06 -16.51
N LYS A 301 -3.52 3.63 -16.59
CA LYS A 301 -2.58 3.71 -15.46
C LYS A 301 -2.37 5.16 -15.00
N GLN A 302 -2.05 6.08 -15.90
CA GLN A 302 -1.80 7.48 -15.52
C GLN A 302 -3.01 8.14 -14.84
N LYS A 303 -4.23 7.91 -15.33
CA LYS A 303 -5.43 8.55 -14.76
C LYS A 303 -5.85 7.91 -13.43
N PHE A 304 -5.71 6.61 -13.27
CA PHE A 304 -6.19 5.96 -12.05
C PHE A 304 -5.15 5.98 -10.93
N ASP A 305 -3.90 5.66 -11.23
CA ASP A 305 -2.83 5.64 -10.22
C ASP A 305 -2.38 7.06 -9.84
N ASN A 306 -2.06 7.91 -10.82
CA ASN A 306 -1.50 9.22 -10.48
C ASN A 306 -2.58 10.22 -10.06
N LEU A 307 -3.74 10.26 -10.73
CA LEU A 307 -4.78 11.25 -10.44
C LEU A 307 -5.77 10.76 -9.37
N TYR A 308 -6.48 9.65 -9.62
CA TYR A 308 -7.57 9.23 -8.74
C TYR A 308 -7.07 8.67 -7.40
N CYS A 309 -6.03 7.84 -7.37
CA CYS A 309 -5.46 7.35 -6.12
C CYS A 309 -4.86 8.49 -5.28
N CYS A 310 -4.10 9.41 -5.86
CA CYS A 310 -3.56 10.55 -5.10
C CYS A 310 -4.64 11.49 -4.58
N ARG A 311 -5.78 11.61 -5.27
CA ARG A 311 -6.95 12.39 -4.83
C ARG A 311 -7.57 11.82 -3.55
N GLU A 312 -7.60 10.50 -3.38
CA GLU A 312 -8.12 9.87 -2.16
C GLU A 312 -7.06 9.79 -1.06
N SER A 313 -5.88 9.27 -1.42
CA SER A 313 -4.83 8.92 -0.46
C SER A 313 -4.21 10.14 0.22
N ILE A 314 -4.16 11.32 -0.39
CA ILE A 314 -3.68 12.53 0.30
C ILE A 314 -4.54 12.84 1.54
N LEU A 315 -5.86 12.70 1.43
CA LEU A 315 -6.77 13.00 2.53
C LEU A 315 -6.65 11.94 3.62
N ASP A 316 -6.61 10.66 3.22
CA ASP A 316 -6.44 9.54 4.16
C ASP A 316 -5.11 9.63 4.92
N SER A 317 -4.01 9.86 4.21
CA SER A 317 -2.69 10.04 4.81
C SER A 317 -2.62 11.19 5.80
N LEU A 318 -3.09 12.38 5.42
CA LEU A 318 -3.08 13.56 6.31
C LEU A 318 -3.99 13.34 7.53
N LYS A 319 -5.08 12.58 7.38
CA LYS A 319 -5.93 12.18 8.50
C LYS A 319 -5.23 11.20 9.44
N LYS A 320 -4.70 10.09 8.92
CA LYS A 320 -4.05 9.05 9.74
C LYS A 320 -2.81 9.55 10.48
N THR A 321 -2.03 10.42 9.84
CA THR A 321 -0.78 10.93 10.42
C THR A 321 -1.01 12.06 11.41
N ALA A 322 -1.80 13.06 11.05
CA ALA A 322 -1.86 14.34 11.77
C ALA A 322 -3.28 14.76 12.19
N ASP A 323 -4.29 13.91 12.01
CA ASP A 323 -5.68 14.14 12.45
C ASP A 323 -6.25 15.49 11.96
N ILE A 324 -5.76 16.01 10.83
CA ILE A 324 -5.95 17.40 10.43
C ILE A 324 -7.41 17.69 10.02
N MET A 325 -7.96 18.83 10.47
CA MET A 325 -9.14 19.44 9.84
C MET A 325 -8.73 20.24 8.59
N PHE A 326 -9.30 19.89 7.43
CA PHE A 326 -8.99 20.51 6.15
C PHE A 326 -9.63 21.90 5.96
N GLY A 327 -10.88 22.08 6.37
CA GLY A 327 -11.62 23.33 6.16
C GLY A 327 -10.86 24.56 6.66
N GLY A 328 -10.67 25.54 5.77
CA GLY A 328 -9.98 26.80 6.05
C GLY A 328 -8.44 26.75 6.05
N LYS A 329 -7.83 25.57 5.87
CA LYS A 329 -6.37 25.44 5.80
C LYS A 329 -5.83 26.05 4.51
N GLN A 330 -4.75 26.80 4.61
CA GLN A 330 -3.97 27.29 3.49
C GLN A 330 -2.93 26.24 3.10
N VAL A 331 -3.03 25.71 1.89
CA VAL A 331 -2.15 24.61 1.43
C VAL A 331 -1.44 25.05 0.17
N VAL A 332 -0.14 24.81 0.06
CA VAL A 332 0.59 24.95 -1.20
C VAL A 332 0.95 23.57 -1.74
N VAL A 333 0.56 23.31 -2.98
CA VAL A 333 0.90 22.11 -3.73
C VAL A 333 1.95 22.48 -4.77
N CYS A 334 3.12 21.84 -4.72
CA CYS A 334 4.21 22.08 -5.65
C CYS A 334 4.16 21.05 -6.78
N GLY A 335 3.94 21.50 -8.01
CA GLY A 335 3.70 20.65 -9.18
C GLY A 335 2.22 20.43 -9.45
N TYR A 336 1.83 20.54 -10.72
CA TYR A 336 0.43 20.42 -11.19
C TYR A 336 0.30 19.43 -12.36
N GLY A 337 1.11 18.37 -12.34
CA GLY A 337 0.86 17.13 -13.08
C GLY A 337 -0.37 16.37 -12.53
N GLU A 338 -0.58 15.11 -12.93
CA GLU A 338 -1.76 14.33 -12.50
C GLU A 338 -1.84 14.16 -10.96
N VAL A 339 -0.71 13.89 -10.29
CA VAL A 339 -0.64 13.82 -8.80
C VAL A 339 -1.04 15.16 -8.17
N GLY A 340 -0.46 16.26 -8.66
CA GLY A 340 -0.74 17.61 -8.18
C GLY A 340 -2.20 18.02 -8.39
N LYS A 341 -2.78 17.68 -9.56
CA LYS A 341 -4.20 17.87 -9.87
C LYS A 341 -5.10 17.11 -8.90
N GLY A 342 -4.79 15.83 -8.64
CA GLY A 342 -5.53 14.98 -7.70
C GLY A 342 -5.52 15.56 -6.29
N CYS A 343 -4.33 15.90 -5.79
CA CYS A 343 -4.16 16.48 -4.47
C CYS A 343 -4.88 17.82 -4.33
N SER A 344 -4.72 18.71 -5.31
CA SER A 344 -5.33 20.05 -5.29
C SER A 344 -6.85 19.98 -5.33
N ALA A 345 -7.42 19.11 -6.17
CA ALA A 345 -8.87 18.91 -6.25
C ALA A 345 -9.44 18.35 -4.94
N ALA A 346 -8.78 17.35 -4.34
CA ALA A 346 -9.20 16.74 -3.08
C ALA A 346 -9.24 17.75 -1.93
N LEU A 347 -8.16 18.52 -1.77
CA LEU A 347 -8.03 19.51 -0.70
C LEU A 347 -9.02 20.66 -0.87
N LYS A 348 -9.22 21.13 -2.11
CA LYS A 348 -10.23 22.15 -2.43
C LYS A 348 -11.65 21.66 -2.11
N ALA A 349 -11.99 20.42 -2.45
CA ALA A 349 -13.29 19.83 -2.14
C ALA A 349 -13.55 19.73 -0.63
N MET A 350 -12.50 19.53 0.17
CA MET A 350 -12.57 19.53 1.64
C MET A 350 -12.53 20.92 2.29
N GLY A 351 -12.58 21.99 1.50
CA GLY A 351 -12.65 23.37 1.98
C GLY A 351 -11.31 24.04 2.29
N SER A 352 -10.18 23.48 1.83
CA SER A 352 -8.87 24.11 1.92
C SER A 352 -8.72 25.22 0.86
N VAL A 353 -7.93 26.26 1.18
CA VAL A 353 -7.47 27.28 0.22
C VAL A 353 -6.16 26.79 -0.38
N VAL A 354 -6.20 26.38 -1.65
CA VAL A 354 -5.06 25.75 -2.33
C VAL A 354 -4.33 26.73 -3.25
N TYR A 355 -3.02 26.88 -3.03
CA TYR A 355 -2.07 27.53 -3.90
C TYR A 355 -1.29 26.48 -4.70
N VAL A 356 -0.91 26.81 -5.93
CA VAL A 356 -0.13 25.92 -6.80
C VAL A 356 1.19 26.60 -7.18
N THR A 357 2.27 25.82 -7.25
CA THR A 357 3.53 26.24 -7.88
C THR A 357 3.81 25.33 -9.09
N GLU A 358 4.29 25.91 -10.19
CA GLU A 358 4.62 25.16 -11.41
C GLU A 358 5.76 25.82 -12.18
N ILE A 359 6.53 24.99 -12.87
CA ILE A 359 7.57 25.39 -13.83
C ILE A 359 7.08 25.25 -15.27
N ASP A 360 6.14 24.33 -15.55
CA ASP A 360 5.59 24.14 -16.88
C ASP A 360 4.43 25.15 -17.11
N PRO A 361 4.54 26.07 -18.09
CA PRO A 361 3.51 27.06 -18.36
C PRO A 361 2.16 26.46 -18.79
N ILE A 362 2.14 25.25 -19.38
CA ILE A 362 0.90 24.56 -19.77
C ILE A 362 0.16 24.10 -18.50
N CYS A 363 0.86 23.40 -17.60
CA CYS A 363 0.30 22.95 -16.33
C CYS A 363 -0.09 24.12 -15.42
N ALA A 364 0.73 25.18 -15.39
CA ALA A 364 0.43 26.43 -14.70
C ALA A 364 -0.86 27.09 -15.20
N LEU A 365 -1.06 27.16 -16.53
CA LEU A 365 -2.28 27.68 -17.11
C LEU A 365 -3.49 26.82 -16.75
N GLN A 366 -3.35 25.49 -16.76
CA GLN A 366 -4.41 24.58 -16.30
C GLN A 366 -4.80 24.85 -14.84
N ALA A 367 -3.82 25.03 -13.94
CA ALA A 367 -4.09 25.35 -12.53
C ALA A 367 -4.90 26.65 -12.38
N CYS A 368 -4.55 27.68 -13.14
CA CYS A 368 -5.31 28.93 -13.17
C CYS A 368 -6.75 28.71 -13.66
N MET A 369 -6.93 27.92 -14.74
CA MET A 369 -8.25 27.62 -15.31
C MET A 369 -9.12 26.75 -14.40
N ASP A 370 -8.50 25.88 -13.58
CA ASP A 370 -9.18 25.08 -12.54
C ASP A 370 -9.50 25.91 -11.27
N GLY A 371 -9.16 27.21 -11.28
CA GLY A 371 -9.45 28.17 -10.23
C GLY A 371 -8.52 28.05 -9.02
N PHE A 372 -7.25 27.71 -9.25
CA PHE A 372 -6.19 27.79 -8.25
C PHE A 372 -5.33 29.03 -8.45
N ARG A 373 -4.81 29.60 -7.37
CA ARG A 373 -3.84 30.69 -7.46
C ARG A 373 -2.45 30.11 -7.71
N LEU A 374 -1.88 30.43 -8.86
CA LEU A 374 -0.49 30.14 -9.17
C LEU A 374 0.44 31.15 -8.48
N THR A 375 1.45 30.67 -7.77
CA THR A 375 2.38 31.49 -6.98
C THR A 375 3.78 30.88 -6.95
N LYS A 376 4.79 31.62 -6.50
CA LYS A 376 6.06 31.01 -6.07
C LYS A 376 5.96 30.57 -4.61
N LEU A 377 6.68 29.51 -4.25
CA LEU A 377 6.67 28.98 -2.88
C LEU A 377 7.10 30.05 -1.86
N GLY A 378 8.16 30.81 -2.16
CA GLY A 378 8.66 31.88 -1.28
C GLY A 378 7.66 33.00 -0.97
N ASP A 379 6.65 33.20 -1.82
CA ASP A 379 5.63 34.24 -1.63
C ASP A 379 4.59 33.82 -0.58
N VAL A 380 4.35 32.51 -0.40
CA VAL A 380 3.29 31.97 0.47
C VAL A 380 3.80 31.13 1.65
N VAL A 381 5.07 30.73 1.66
CA VAL A 381 5.64 29.80 2.67
C VAL A 381 5.44 30.25 4.12
N ARG A 382 5.38 31.57 4.37
CA ARG A 382 5.18 32.15 5.72
C ARG A 382 3.77 31.98 6.27
N GLN A 383 2.77 31.81 5.41
CA GLN A 383 1.34 31.83 5.79
C GLN A 383 0.63 30.47 5.67
N VAL A 384 1.15 29.57 4.85
CA VAL A 384 0.54 28.25 4.62
C VAL A 384 0.57 27.37 5.87
N ASP A 385 -0.48 26.58 6.04
CA ASP A 385 -0.59 25.52 7.04
C ASP A 385 0.05 24.21 6.58
N MET A 386 0.09 23.97 5.27
CA MET A 386 0.64 22.74 4.70
C MET A 386 1.42 22.99 3.41
N VAL A 387 2.50 22.25 3.23
CA VAL A 387 3.30 22.19 2.00
C VAL A 387 3.33 20.74 1.52
N ILE A 388 2.89 20.52 0.28
CA ILE A 388 2.81 19.20 -0.35
C ILE A 388 3.62 19.23 -1.65
N THR A 389 4.64 18.38 -1.76
CA THR A 389 5.46 18.28 -2.98
C THR A 389 4.96 17.15 -3.89
N CYS A 390 4.76 17.45 -5.18
CA CYS A 390 4.21 16.56 -6.20
C CYS A 390 4.98 16.68 -7.54
N THR A 391 6.29 16.95 -7.50
CA THR A 391 7.04 17.41 -8.69
C THR A 391 7.84 16.32 -9.38
N GLY A 392 8.24 15.26 -8.66
CA GLY A 392 9.26 14.32 -9.10
C GLY A 392 10.67 14.94 -9.20
N ASN A 393 10.90 16.13 -8.65
CA ASN A 393 12.16 16.88 -8.69
C ASN A 393 12.77 17.00 -7.29
N LYS A 394 14.05 17.36 -7.21
CA LYS A 394 14.76 17.52 -5.93
C LYS A 394 14.82 18.98 -5.46
N ASN A 395 14.97 19.18 -4.15
CA ASN A 395 15.18 20.49 -3.54
C ASN A 395 14.08 21.51 -3.87
N VAL A 396 12.83 21.06 -3.91
CA VAL A 396 11.65 21.93 -4.06
C VAL A 396 11.42 22.71 -2.77
N VAL A 397 11.55 22.03 -1.63
CA VAL A 397 11.48 22.62 -0.29
C VAL A 397 12.85 22.50 0.37
N VAL A 398 13.60 23.61 0.37
CA VAL A 398 14.95 23.72 0.95
C VAL A 398 14.90 24.27 2.39
N ARG A 399 16.04 24.23 3.09
CA ARG A 399 16.19 24.74 4.47
C ARG A 399 15.64 26.16 4.63
N GLU A 400 15.94 27.04 3.69
CA GLU A 400 15.53 28.45 3.71
C GLU A 400 14.00 28.60 3.65
N HIS A 401 13.30 27.70 2.96
CA HIS A 401 11.84 27.67 2.98
C HIS A 401 11.33 27.25 4.36
N MET A 402 11.91 26.18 4.93
CA MET A 402 11.50 25.62 6.22
C MET A 402 11.80 26.55 7.39
N ASP A 403 12.86 27.35 7.30
CA ASP A 403 13.18 28.42 8.26
C ASP A 403 12.10 29.51 8.31
N LEU A 404 11.34 29.71 7.24
CA LEU A 404 10.31 30.74 7.12
C LEU A 404 8.88 30.26 7.43
N MET A 405 8.65 28.94 7.52
CA MET A 405 7.32 28.38 7.75
C MET A 405 6.74 28.82 9.10
N LYS A 406 5.41 28.96 9.21
CA LYS A 406 4.81 29.25 10.51
C LYS A 406 4.88 28.03 11.45
N ASN A 407 4.74 28.30 12.75
CA ASN A 407 4.68 27.25 13.76
C ASN A 407 3.55 26.25 13.47
N GLY A 408 3.87 24.95 13.52
CA GLY A 408 2.95 23.86 13.26
C GLY A 408 2.66 23.60 11.77
N CYS A 409 3.40 24.21 10.84
CA CYS A 409 3.26 23.91 9.41
C CYS A 409 3.55 22.42 9.15
N VAL A 410 2.66 21.77 8.39
CA VAL A 410 2.81 20.37 7.99
C VAL A 410 3.53 20.31 6.65
N VAL A 411 4.52 19.42 6.53
CA VAL A 411 5.32 19.27 5.31
C VAL A 411 5.33 17.79 4.92
N CYS A 412 4.92 17.50 3.70
CA CYS A 412 4.91 16.13 3.18
C CYS A 412 5.16 16.04 1.69
N ASN A 413 5.50 14.82 1.24
CA ASN A 413 5.80 14.51 -0.14
C ASN A 413 4.78 13.50 -0.69
N MET A 414 4.13 13.84 -1.79
CA MET A 414 3.28 12.95 -2.60
C MET A 414 3.93 12.62 -3.95
N GLY A 415 5.11 13.17 -4.23
CA GLY A 415 5.84 12.95 -5.46
C GLY A 415 6.73 11.70 -5.38
N ARG A 416 8.05 11.85 -5.54
CA ARG A 416 8.97 10.70 -5.60
C ARG A 416 10.07 10.75 -4.55
N SER A 417 10.57 9.56 -4.20
CA SER A 417 11.73 9.39 -3.33
C SER A 417 11.55 10.16 -2.00
N ASN A 418 12.62 10.71 -1.47
CA ASN A 418 12.66 11.55 -0.26
C ASN A 418 13.44 12.85 -0.48
N THR A 419 13.60 13.28 -1.74
CA THR A 419 14.51 14.38 -2.12
C THR A 419 13.82 15.66 -2.58
N GLU A 420 12.49 15.65 -2.72
CA GLU A 420 11.75 16.89 -3.02
C GLU A 420 11.86 17.89 -1.85
N ILE A 421 11.91 17.35 -0.63
CA ILE A 421 12.17 18.08 0.61
C ILE A 421 13.61 17.79 1.01
N ASP A 422 14.40 18.82 1.27
CA ASP A 422 15.78 18.68 1.75
C ASP A 422 15.82 18.30 3.24
N VAL A 423 15.42 17.08 3.55
CA VAL A 423 15.39 16.55 4.92
C VAL A 423 16.80 16.45 5.52
N SER A 424 17.82 16.23 4.69
CA SER A 424 19.23 16.24 5.12
C SER A 424 19.63 17.56 5.76
N SER A 425 19.16 18.68 5.23
CA SER A 425 19.44 20.00 5.79
C SER A 425 18.86 20.25 7.20
N LEU A 426 17.97 19.37 7.66
CA LEU A 426 17.35 19.43 8.98
C LEU A 426 18.10 18.59 10.03
N ARG A 427 19.12 17.81 9.61
CA ARG A 427 19.95 16.99 10.51
C ARG A 427 21.12 17.81 11.04
N THR A 428 20.80 18.88 11.77
CA THR A 428 21.78 19.81 12.33
C THR A 428 21.68 19.90 13.86
N PRO A 429 22.78 20.20 14.59
CA PRO A 429 22.80 20.14 16.06
C PRO A 429 21.82 21.10 16.75
N GLU A 430 21.45 22.20 16.09
CA GLU A 430 20.55 23.21 16.63
C GLU A 430 19.06 22.84 16.52
N LEU A 431 18.72 21.84 15.71
CA LEU A 431 17.35 21.39 15.51
C LEU A 431 17.06 20.15 16.35
N VAL A 432 16.00 20.21 17.15
CA VAL A 432 15.56 19.07 17.96
C VAL A 432 14.53 18.28 17.17
N TRP A 433 14.85 17.01 16.91
CA TRP A 433 13.92 16.04 16.35
C TRP A 433 13.19 15.33 17.48
N GLN A 434 11.86 15.38 17.45
CA GLN A 434 11.01 14.67 18.38
C GLN A 434 10.08 13.76 17.59
N HIS A 435 10.33 12.45 17.69
CA HIS A 435 9.43 11.44 17.17
C HIS A 435 8.10 11.48 17.95
N VAL A 436 6.99 11.66 17.24
CA VAL A 436 5.66 11.78 17.86
C VAL A 436 4.89 10.48 17.77
N ARG A 437 4.92 9.86 16.59
CA ARG A 437 4.32 8.57 16.26
C ARG A 437 4.90 8.09 14.93
N ALA A 438 4.57 6.86 14.54
CA ALA A 438 4.98 6.30 13.26
C ALA A 438 4.77 7.29 12.09
N GLN A 439 5.84 7.55 11.34
CA GLN A 439 5.88 8.48 10.21
C GLN A 439 5.54 9.95 10.53
N VAL A 440 5.66 10.39 11.79
CA VAL A 440 5.41 11.79 12.19
C VAL A 440 6.50 12.29 13.13
N ASP A 441 7.23 13.29 12.68
CA ASP A 441 8.30 13.91 13.43
C ASP A 441 8.05 15.41 13.59
N HIS A 442 8.21 15.90 14.82
CA HIS A 442 8.34 17.34 15.06
C HIS A 442 9.81 17.73 14.92
N ILE A 443 10.06 18.79 14.16
CA ILE A 443 11.38 19.41 14.05
C ILE A 443 11.28 20.80 14.66
N ILE A 444 12.03 21.04 15.74
CA ILE A 444 11.90 22.20 16.62
C ILE A 444 13.14 23.08 16.50
N TRP A 445 12.94 24.37 16.21
CA TRP A 445 13.97 25.40 16.13
C TRP A 445 14.33 25.95 17.52
N PRO A 446 15.49 26.63 17.67
CA PRO A 446 15.91 27.23 18.94
C PRO A 446 14.93 28.24 19.54
N ASP A 447 14.10 28.88 18.70
CA ASP A 447 13.06 29.82 19.11
C ASP A 447 11.76 29.14 19.58
N GLY A 448 11.71 27.80 19.57
CA GLY A 448 10.55 26.99 19.94
C GLY A 448 9.54 26.78 18.81
N ARG A 449 9.74 27.38 17.63
CA ARG A 449 8.93 27.13 16.44
C ARG A 449 9.14 25.68 15.99
N ARG A 450 8.06 25.00 15.62
CA ARG A 450 8.13 23.63 15.08
C ARG A 450 7.51 23.51 13.70
N ILE A 451 8.00 22.58 12.91
CA ILE A 451 7.27 22.02 11.76
C ILE A 451 6.91 20.56 12.05
N VAL A 452 5.89 20.06 11.36
CA VAL A 452 5.49 18.64 11.40
C VAL A 452 5.90 18.02 10.08
N LEU A 453 6.95 17.20 10.10
CA LEU A 453 7.42 16.46 8.94
C LEU A 453 6.76 15.08 8.91
N LEU A 454 6.15 14.74 7.77
CA LEU A 454 5.52 13.44 7.58
C LEU A 454 6.44 12.50 6.79
N ALA A 455 6.47 11.24 7.21
CA ALA A 455 7.21 10.13 6.61
C ALA A 455 8.68 10.41 6.32
N GLU A 456 9.33 11.29 7.11
CA GLU A 456 10.70 11.77 6.85
C GLU A 456 10.92 12.24 5.40
N GLY A 457 9.90 12.83 4.77
CA GLY A 457 9.93 13.29 3.38
C GLY A 457 9.78 12.20 2.32
N ARG A 458 9.62 10.92 2.70
CA ARG A 458 9.24 9.84 1.79
C ARG A 458 7.80 10.03 1.29
N VAL A 459 7.45 9.26 0.26
CA VAL A 459 6.12 9.26 -0.36
C VAL A 459 5.05 8.90 0.68
N LEU A 460 4.18 9.87 0.97
CA LEU A 460 3.31 9.84 2.14
C LEU A 460 2.22 8.76 2.05
N ASN A 461 1.55 8.63 0.90
CA ASN A 461 0.50 7.65 0.70
C ASN A 461 1.01 6.21 0.82
N LEU A 462 2.22 5.92 0.31
CA LEU A 462 2.85 4.61 0.48
C LEU A 462 3.25 4.33 1.94
N SER A 463 3.50 5.36 2.74
CA SER A 463 3.96 5.21 4.12
C SER A 463 2.82 5.16 5.15
N SER A 464 1.65 5.70 4.82
CA SER A 464 0.59 5.99 5.80
C SER A 464 -0.84 5.74 5.29
N SER A 465 -1.01 5.36 4.03
CA SER A 465 -2.30 5.06 3.42
C SER A 465 -2.21 3.73 2.65
N THR A 466 -3.24 3.43 1.87
CA THR A 466 -3.35 2.22 1.08
C THR A 466 -3.84 2.63 -0.30
N VAL A 467 -3.18 2.14 -1.35
CA VAL A 467 -3.68 2.31 -2.73
C VAL A 467 -4.97 1.49 -2.86
N PRO A 468 -6.09 2.07 -3.32
CA PRO A 468 -7.33 1.33 -3.48
C PRO A 468 -7.14 0.11 -4.39
N ILE A 469 -7.72 -1.04 -4.00
CA ILE A 469 -7.59 -2.32 -4.72
C ILE A 469 -8.02 -2.17 -6.19
N TYR A 470 -9.07 -1.40 -6.43
CA TYR A 470 -9.56 -1.10 -7.78
C TYR A 470 -8.49 -0.46 -8.68
N VAL A 471 -7.72 0.50 -8.16
CA VAL A 471 -6.64 1.15 -8.91
C VAL A 471 -5.51 0.16 -9.22
N LEU A 472 -5.18 -0.71 -8.25
CA LEU A 472 -4.20 -1.78 -8.46
C LEU A 472 -4.71 -2.83 -9.47
N SER A 473 -6.02 -3.06 -9.58
CA SER A 473 -6.61 -3.92 -10.63
C SER A 473 -6.31 -3.41 -12.04
N ILE A 474 -6.39 -2.09 -12.24
CA ILE A 474 -6.06 -1.45 -13.52
C ILE A 474 -4.59 -1.67 -13.85
N THR A 475 -3.69 -1.36 -12.92
CA THR A 475 -2.24 -1.56 -13.11
C THR A 475 -1.91 -3.02 -13.39
N ALA A 476 -2.40 -3.96 -12.58
CA ALA A 476 -2.15 -5.38 -12.74
C ALA A 476 -2.70 -5.93 -14.07
N THR A 477 -3.90 -5.51 -14.48
CA THR A 477 -4.48 -5.89 -15.78
C THR A 477 -3.64 -5.36 -16.94
N THR A 478 -3.15 -4.11 -16.82
CA THR A 478 -2.26 -3.48 -17.80
C THR A 478 -0.94 -4.24 -17.93
N GLN A 479 -0.34 -4.63 -16.80
CA GLN A 479 0.91 -5.42 -16.75
C GLN A 479 0.72 -6.81 -17.36
N ALA A 480 -0.37 -7.52 -17.00
CA ALA A 480 -0.67 -8.83 -17.55
C ALA A 480 -0.83 -8.78 -19.08
N LEU A 481 -1.56 -7.78 -19.60
CA LEU A 481 -1.73 -7.60 -21.05
C LEU A 481 -0.42 -7.21 -21.74
N ALA A 482 0.43 -6.39 -21.13
CA ALA A 482 1.75 -6.05 -21.66
C ALA A 482 2.67 -7.28 -21.76
N LEU A 483 2.64 -8.15 -20.75
CA LEU A 483 3.40 -9.41 -20.74
C LEU A 483 2.90 -10.36 -21.84
N ILE A 484 1.58 -10.52 -21.97
CA ILE A 484 0.96 -11.32 -23.04
C ILE A 484 1.35 -10.78 -24.42
N GLU A 485 1.25 -9.47 -24.60
CA GLU A 485 1.57 -8.79 -25.86
C GLU A 485 3.03 -8.98 -26.25
N LEU A 486 3.99 -8.71 -25.35
CA LEU A 486 5.42 -8.89 -25.64
C LEU A 486 5.77 -10.35 -25.90
N PHE A 487 5.24 -11.28 -25.10
CA PHE A 487 5.59 -12.69 -25.21
C PHE A 487 5.10 -13.34 -26.51
N ASN A 488 3.92 -12.92 -26.98
CA ASN A 488 3.27 -13.46 -28.19
C ASN A 488 3.48 -12.61 -29.45
N ALA A 489 4.19 -11.49 -29.34
CA ALA A 489 4.45 -10.63 -30.49
C ALA A 489 5.22 -11.39 -31.59
N PRO A 490 4.83 -11.25 -32.86
CA PRO A 490 5.62 -11.79 -33.96
C PRO A 490 6.99 -11.12 -34.02
N GLU A 491 7.99 -11.87 -34.46
CA GLU A 491 9.36 -11.39 -34.57
C GLU A 491 9.42 -10.10 -35.40
N GLY A 492 10.17 -9.11 -34.91
CA GLY A 492 10.33 -7.81 -35.56
C GLY A 492 9.25 -6.76 -35.23
N ARG A 493 8.15 -7.13 -34.56
CA ARG A 493 7.14 -6.14 -34.10
C ARG A 493 7.71 -5.17 -33.08
N TYR A 494 8.38 -5.69 -32.05
CA TYR A 494 9.11 -4.91 -31.07
C TYR A 494 10.61 -5.12 -31.26
N LYS A 495 11.35 -4.02 -31.36
CA LYS A 495 12.81 -3.98 -31.52
C LYS A 495 13.44 -3.54 -30.21
N GLN A 496 14.69 -3.09 -30.28
CA GLN A 496 15.49 -2.69 -29.13
C GLN A 496 15.16 -1.26 -28.66
N ASP A 497 13.91 -1.04 -28.25
CA ASP A 497 13.43 0.27 -27.80
C ASP A 497 12.31 0.15 -26.75
N VAL A 498 11.89 1.29 -26.22
CA VAL A 498 10.80 1.44 -25.26
C VAL A 498 9.51 1.82 -26.01
N TYR A 499 8.51 0.97 -25.91
CA TYR A 499 7.21 1.11 -26.58
C TYR A 499 6.11 1.47 -25.58
N LEU A 500 5.06 2.14 -26.05
CA LEU A 500 3.82 2.25 -25.29
C LEU A 500 2.99 0.99 -25.46
N LEU A 501 2.15 0.69 -24.47
CA LEU A 501 1.12 -0.34 -24.61
C LEU A 501 0.22 -0.01 -25.82
N PRO A 502 -0.07 -0.97 -26.73
CA PRO A 502 -1.01 -0.75 -27.81
C PRO A 502 -2.34 -0.17 -27.30
N LYS A 503 -2.81 0.90 -27.93
CA LYS A 503 -4.01 1.64 -27.49
C LYS A 503 -5.25 0.75 -27.32
N LYS A 504 -5.38 -0.27 -28.16
CA LYS A 504 -6.47 -1.24 -28.09
C LYS A 504 -6.43 -2.07 -26.80
N LEU A 505 -5.25 -2.39 -26.28
CA LEU A 505 -5.11 -3.08 -25.00
C LEU A 505 -5.41 -2.15 -23.82
N ASP A 506 -5.01 -0.88 -23.91
CA ASP A 506 -5.36 0.16 -22.92
C ASP A 506 -6.89 0.39 -22.86
N GLU A 507 -7.56 0.43 -24.01
CA GLU A 507 -9.03 0.46 -24.11
C GLU A 507 -9.67 -0.83 -23.56
N TYR A 508 -9.03 -1.98 -23.76
CA TYR A 508 -9.51 -3.25 -23.21
C TYR A 508 -9.41 -3.28 -21.68
N VAL A 509 -8.33 -2.74 -21.10
CA VAL A 509 -8.24 -2.53 -19.65
C VAL A 509 -9.44 -1.74 -19.16
N ALA A 510 -9.73 -0.58 -19.75
CA ALA A 510 -10.86 0.24 -19.36
C ALA A 510 -12.19 -0.53 -19.49
N SER A 511 -12.41 -1.21 -20.62
CA SER A 511 -13.62 -2.01 -20.87
C SER A 511 -13.85 -3.10 -19.83
N LEU A 512 -12.78 -3.78 -19.38
CA LEU A 512 -12.89 -4.82 -18.35
C LEU A 512 -13.36 -4.27 -17.01
N HIS A 513 -13.14 -2.98 -16.74
CA HIS A 513 -13.45 -2.34 -15.45
C HIS A 513 -14.81 -1.62 -15.42
N LEU A 514 -15.45 -1.41 -16.58
CA LEU A 514 -16.72 -0.67 -16.66
C LEU A 514 -17.89 -1.37 -15.94
N HIS A 515 -17.88 -2.70 -15.88
CA HIS A 515 -18.94 -3.47 -15.24
C HIS A 515 -19.06 -3.20 -13.73
N THR A 516 -17.97 -2.79 -13.07
CA THR A 516 -17.98 -2.41 -11.64
C THR A 516 -18.86 -1.21 -11.35
N PHE A 517 -19.15 -0.38 -12.37
CA PHE A 517 -19.96 0.83 -12.24
C PHE A 517 -21.35 0.72 -12.89
N ASP A 518 -21.78 -0.48 -13.26
CA ASP A 518 -22.98 -0.70 -14.07
C ASP A 518 -22.99 0.18 -15.34
N ALA A 519 -21.81 0.44 -15.92
CA ALA A 519 -21.67 1.31 -17.07
C ALA A 519 -22.00 0.56 -18.36
N HIS A 520 -22.92 1.13 -19.16
CA HIS A 520 -23.33 0.58 -20.44
C HIS A 520 -22.65 1.33 -21.61
N LEU A 521 -21.60 0.74 -22.16
CA LEU A 521 -20.84 1.34 -23.25
C LEU A 521 -21.66 1.36 -24.55
N THR A 522 -21.72 2.51 -25.22
CA THR A 522 -22.40 2.63 -26.52
C THR A 522 -21.54 2.04 -27.63
N GLU A 523 -22.14 1.21 -28.49
CA GLU A 523 -21.50 0.68 -29.68
C GLU A 523 -21.79 1.56 -30.91
N LEU A 524 -20.77 1.77 -31.75
CA LEU A 524 -20.97 2.45 -33.03
C LEU A 524 -21.83 1.61 -33.97
N THR A 525 -22.73 2.24 -34.73
CA THR A 525 -23.34 1.60 -35.90
C THR A 525 -22.31 1.47 -37.03
N ASP A 526 -22.57 0.61 -38.01
CA ASP A 526 -21.68 0.45 -39.18
C ASP A 526 -21.54 1.77 -39.96
N GLU A 527 -22.61 2.55 -40.04
CA GLU A 527 -22.62 3.85 -40.69
C GLU A 527 -21.76 4.88 -39.94
N GLN A 528 -21.85 4.92 -38.60
CA GLN A 528 -21.02 5.79 -37.77
C GLN A 528 -19.53 5.43 -37.88
N ALA A 529 -19.19 4.14 -37.82
CA ALA A 529 -17.82 3.67 -37.94
C ALA A 529 -17.21 4.06 -39.31
N LYS A 530 -17.97 3.87 -40.40
CA LYS A 530 -17.58 4.29 -41.74
C LYS A 530 -17.41 5.81 -41.85
N TYR A 531 -18.33 6.59 -41.27
CA TYR A 531 -18.26 8.05 -41.27
C TYR A 531 -17.01 8.57 -40.55
N MET A 532 -16.66 7.98 -39.40
CA MET A 532 -15.48 8.38 -38.62
C MET A 532 -14.16 7.81 -39.18
N GLY A 533 -14.21 6.82 -40.06
CA GLY A 533 -13.03 6.09 -40.52
C GLY A 533 -12.39 5.25 -39.40
N LEU A 534 -13.18 4.71 -38.49
CA LEU A 534 -12.74 3.91 -37.35
C LEU A 534 -13.26 2.48 -37.44
N SER A 535 -12.54 1.54 -36.83
CA SER A 535 -13.08 0.21 -36.54
C SER A 535 -14.11 0.30 -35.41
N LYS A 536 -15.16 -0.52 -35.47
CA LYS A 536 -16.17 -0.62 -34.39
C LYS A 536 -15.55 -1.03 -33.05
N ASN A 537 -14.45 -1.77 -33.10
CA ASN A 537 -13.75 -2.32 -31.94
C ASN A 537 -12.44 -1.55 -31.62
N GLY A 538 -12.35 -0.30 -32.09
CA GLY A 538 -11.20 0.57 -31.86
C GLY A 538 -9.93 0.21 -32.63
N PRO A 539 -8.82 0.93 -32.38
CA PRO A 539 -8.70 1.99 -31.38
C PRO A 539 -9.54 3.22 -31.70
N PHE A 540 -10.17 3.83 -30.69
CA PHE A 540 -11.12 4.94 -30.85
C PHE A 540 -10.47 6.32 -30.84
N LYS A 541 -9.20 6.38 -30.44
CA LYS A 541 -8.39 7.61 -30.43
C LYS A 541 -7.00 7.33 -31.00
N PRO A 542 -6.39 8.31 -31.69
CA PRO A 542 -5.02 8.18 -32.17
C PRO A 542 -4.03 8.09 -31.01
N SER A 543 -2.81 7.63 -31.27
CA SER A 543 -1.76 7.46 -30.27
C SER A 543 -1.35 8.76 -29.55
N TYR A 544 -1.49 9.91 -30.21
CA TYR A 544 -1.15 11.22 -29.65
C TYR A 544 -2.26 11.84 -28.77
N TYR A 545 -3.41 11.17 -28.62
CA TYR A 545 -4.51 11.66 -27.78
C TYR A 545 -4.12 11.58 -26.28
N ARG A 546 -4.27 12.71 -25.58
CA ARG A 546 -3.88 12.89 -24.17
C ARG A 546 -5.08 12.93 -23.24
#